data_AF-A0A8I2ACG0-F1
#
_entry.id   AF-A0A8I2ACG0-F1
#
_cell.length_a   1.000
_cell.length_b   1.000
_cell.length_c   1.000
_cell.angle_alpha   90.00
_cell.angle_beta   90.00
_cell.angle_gamma   90.00
#
_symmetry.space_group_name_H-M   'P 1'
#
loop_
_entity.id
_entity.type
_entity.pdbx_description
1 polymer ?
#
loop_
_entity_poly.entity_id
_entity_poly.type
_entity_poly.pdbx_seq_one_letter_code
_entity_poly.pdbx_strand_id
1 'polypeptide(L)'
;MRQSGVRCIIFLLLPLVVASCLKPGSYNIRERYVVKAKTLIVRSSPSTASAPVVTLQQGDTINAIVSDTEWVTVKVGTKKGYVAASYLNRIEPTPTPNLLSWVEKTASWESWVFWLIAIPAIVIWIFSGKLIVQYKNRLAQKHDFQVKGLVLMPVVFFINALLLAILYINWKDLLLNSIEHGIRAIPNNPDIIDWVVWCQALSLLVSILVDLLGTVIKSGILWGVVLTFVDLLWSVFIFAATFFLTLSLYYYAIVFLLIFFGIQYVSMVYQNSRKISSYSRPR
;
A
#
# COMPACT_ATOMS: atom_id res chain seq x y z
N MET A 1 -18.32 -20.16 1.92
CA MET A 1 -17.97 -19.05 0.99
C MET A 1 -17.32 -19.64 -0.25
N ARG A 2 -18.01 -19.46 -1.38
CA ARG A 2 -17.76 -20.08 -2.69
C ARG A 2 -16.53 -19.43 -3.35
N GLN A 3 -15.75 -20.18 -4.13
CA GLN A 3 -14.55 -19.71 -4.86
C GLN A 3 -14.77 -18.41 -5.67
N SER A 4 -16.01 -18.04 -5.95
CA SER A 4 -16.41 -16.79 -6.61
C SER A 4 -15.99 -15.53 -5.83
N GLY A 5 -16.05 -15.52 -4.49
CA GLY A 5 -15.72 -14.33 -3.69
C GLY A 5 -14.23 -13.95 -3.75
N VAL A 6 -13.34 -14.95 -3.76
CA VAL A 6 -11.88 -14.73 -3.86
C VAL A 6 -11.49 -14.24 -5.25
N ARG A 7 -12.13 -14.76 -6.30
CA ARG A 7 -11.92 -14.29 -7.68
C ARG A 7 -12.32 -12.82 -7.81
N CYS A 8 -13.48 -12.41 -7.30
CA CYS A 8 -13.91 -11.01 -7.35
C CYS A 8 -12.92 -10.06 -6.68
N ILE A 9 -12.36 -10.42 -5.52
CA ILE A 9 -11.43 -9.54 -4.80
C ILE A 9 -10.08 -9.45 -5.54
N ILE A 10 -9.59 -10.54 -6.12
CA ILE A 10 -8.36 -10.50 -6.95
C ILE A 10 -8.57 -9.62 -8.19
N PHE A 11 -9.73 -9.71 -8.84
CA PHE A 11 -10.06 -8.83 -9.98
C PHE A 11 -10.18 -7.35 -9.58
N LEU A 12 -10.63 -7.05 -8.35
CA LEU A 12 -10.70 -5.69 -7.83
C LEU A 12 -9.32 -5.08 -7.52
N LEU A 13 -8.28 -5.90 -7.36
CA LEU A 13 -6.90 -5.42 -7.15
C LEU A 13 -6.18 -5.11 -8.47
N LEU A 14 -6.67 -5.59 -9.62
CA LEU A 14 -6.02 -5.39 -10.91
C LEU A 14 -5.95 -3.90 -11.34
N PRO A 15 -7.01 -3.08 -11.15
CA PRO A 15 -6.93 -1.64 -11.37
C PRO A 15 -5.90 -0.94 -10.47
N LEU A 16 -5.71 -1.44 -9.24
CA LEU A 16 -4.68 -0.90 -8.35
C LEU A 16 -3.27 -1.16 -8.88
N VAL A 17 -3.02 -2.35 -9.44
CA VAL A 17 -1.71 -2.66 -10.05
C VAL A 17 -1.39 -1.65 -11.14
N VAL A 18 -2.35 -1.37 -12.01
CA VAL A 18 -2.18 -0.38 -13.08
C VAL A 18 -1.94 1.00 -12.48
N ALA A 19 -2.78 1.44 -11.52
CA ALA A 19 -2.68 2.75 -10.91
C ALA A 19 -1.35 2.98 -10.17
N SER A 20 -0.84 1.97 -9.46
CA SER A 20 0.48 2.00 -8.79
C SER A 20 1.67 1.98 -9.75
N CYS A 21 1.46 1.83 -11.06
CA CYS A 21 2.52 1.94 -12.07
C CYS A 21 2.43 3.24 -12.89
N LEU A 22 1.34 3.99 -12.76
CA LEU A 22 1.13 5.22 -13.53
C LEU A 22 1.84 6.40 -12.88
N LYS A 23 2.60 7.14 -13.69
CA LYS A 23 3.18 8.42 -13.28
C LYS A 23 2.04 9.40 -12.93
N PRO A 24 1.99 9.96 -11.71
CA PRO A 24 0.96 10.92 -11.36
C PRO A 24 1.17 12.19 -12.16
N GLY A 25 0.08 12.78 -12.65
CA GLY A 25 0.13 14.05 -13.42
C GLY A 25 0.75 15.22 -12.64
N SER A 26 0.86 15.06 -11.31
CA SER A 26 1.46 15.99 -10.36
C SER A 26 2.98 15.81 -10.17
N TYR A 27 3.63 14.74 -10.67
CA TYR A 27 5.02 14.39 -10.28
C TYR A 27 6.10 15.44 -10.61
N ASN A 28 5.90 16.25 -11.65
CA ASN A 28 6.86 17.32 -11.97
C ASN A 28 6.73 18.51 -11.02
N ILE A 29 5.75 18.49 -10.10
CA ILE A 29 5.60 19.46 -9.04
C ILE A 29 6.49 19.05 -7.88
N ARG A 30 7.73 19.55 -7.91
CA ARG A 30 8.72 19.26 -6.88
C ARG A 30 8.56 20.17 -5.66
N GLU A 31 7.83 21.27 -5.80
CA GLU A 31 7.66 22.25 -4.74
C GLU A 31 6.19 22.57 -4.54
N ARG A 32 5.67 22.22 -3.37
CA ARG A 32 4.35 22.64 -2.94
C ARG A 32 4.50 23.94 -2.17
N TYR A 33 3.57 24.84 -2.35
CA TYR A 33 3.53 26.10 -1.64
C TYR A 33 2.17 26.31 -1.00
N VAL A 34 2.16 26.95 0.17
CA VAL A 34 0.93 27.51 0.76
C VAL A 34 0.89 29.00 0.45
N VAL A 35 -0.28 29.46 0.00
CA VAL A 35 -0.53 30.88 -0.21
C VAL A 35 -0.58 31.61 1.14
N LYS A 36 0.35 32.55 1.35
CA LYS A 36 0.42 33.40 2.55
C LYS A 36 -0.50 34.61 2.45
N ALA A 37 -0.69 35.14 1.24
CA ALA A 37 -1.50 36.34 1.01
C ALA A 37 -2.99 36.05 1.19
N LYS A 38 -3.75 37.01 1.76
CA LYS A 38 -5.22 36.93 1.88
C LYS A 38 -5.88 36.60 0.54
N THR A 39 -5.38 37.19 -0.52
CA THR A 39 -5.83 36.96 -1.88
C THR A 39 -4.63 37.04 -2.81
N LEU A 40 -4.42 36.01 -3.63
CA LEU A 40 -3.31 35.92 -4.58
C LEU A 40 -3.85 35.67 -5.98
N ILE A 41 -3.42 36.47 -6.96
CA ILE A 41 -3.87 36.33 -8.34
C ILE A 41 -2.84 35.51 -9.12
N VAL A 42 -3.28 34.40 -9.69
CA VAL A 42 -2.54 33.65 -10.71
C VAL A 42 -2.66 34.40 -12.02
N ARG A 43 -1.52 34.72 -12.63
CA ARG A 43 -1.44 35.54 -13.84
C ARG A 43 -1.01 34.76 -15.06
N SER A 44 -1.29 35.30 -16.24
CA SER A 44 -0.99 34.64 -17.53
C SER A 44 0.49 34.66 -17.91
N SER A 45 1.28 35.61 -17.39
CA SER A 45 2.73 35.71 -17.58
C SER A 45 3.41 36.22 -16.31
N PRO A 46 4.75 36.10 -16.15
CA PRO A 46 5.48 36.56 -14.97
C PRO A 46 5.61 38.10 -14.93
N SER A 47 4.48 38.79 -14.85
CA SER A 47 4.39 40.25 -14.78
C SER A 47 3.13 40.68 -14.05
N THR A 48 3.23 41.75 -13.25
CA THR A 48 2.11 42.37 -12.52
C THR A 48 1.10 43.07 -13.43
N ALA A 49 1.44 43.32 -14.69
CA ALA A 49 0.55 43.91 -15.69
C ALA A 49 -0.28 42.88 -16.48
N SER A 50 0.03 41.59 -16.33
CA SER A 50 -0.60 40.53 -17.14
C SER A 50 -1.98 40.11 -16.61
N ALA A 51 -2.79 39.49 -17.48
CA ALA A 51 -4.18 39.20 -17.18
C ALA A 51 -4.35 38.22 -16.01
N PRO A 52 -5.34 38.43 -15.12
CA PRO A 52 -5.70 37.48 -14.09
C PRO A 52 -6.30 36.21 -14.71
N VAL A 53 -5.86 35.04 -14.25
CA VAL A 53 -6.31 33.73 -14.71
C VAL A 53 -7.22 33.06 -13.69
N VAL A 54 -6.77 33.02 -12.42
CA VAL A 54 -7.48 32.45 -11.26
C VAL A 54 -7.08 33.23 -10.01
N THR A 55 -7.96 33.29 -9.02
CA THR A 55 -7.68 33.85 -7.70
C THR A 55 -7.57 32.72 -6.68
N LEU A 56 -6.53 32.77 -5.87
CA LEU A 56 -6.26 31.88 -4.74
C LEU A 56 -6.46 32.64 -3.43
N GLN A 57 -6.86 31.93 -2.38
CA GLN A 57 -7.05 32.45 -1.04
C GLN A 57 -5.90 32.03 -0.12
N GLN A 58 -5.76 32.73 1.00
CA GLN A 58 -4.81 32.34 2.05
C GLN A 58 -5.07 30.91 2.51
N GLY A 59 -4.00 30.11 2.60
CA GLY A 59 -4.09 28.70 2.98
C GLY A 59 -4.28 27.74 1.81
N ASP A 60 -4.51 28.24 0.59
CA ASP A 60 -4.57 27.37 -0.59
C ASP A 60 -3.20 26.72 -0.84
N THR A 61 -3.21 25.40 -1.05
CA THR A 61 -2.02 24.64 -1.44
C THR A 61 -1.91 24.63 -2.96
N ILE A 62 -0.77 25.06 -3.48
CA ILE A 62 -0.49 25.07 -4.91
C ILE A 62 0.74 24.25 -5.26
N ASN A 63 0.66 23.71 -6.46
CA ASN A 63 1.62 22.81 -7.04
C ASN A 63 2.47 23.58 -8.07
N ALA A 64 3.73 23.89 -7.73
CA ALA A 64 4.65 24.56 -8.64
C ALA A 64 5.26 23.62 -9.67
N ILE A 65 5.19 24.00 -10.94
CA ILE A 65 5.83 23.31 -12.07
C ILE A 65 7.30 23.74 -12.19
N VAL A 66 7.58 25.03 -11.99
CA VAL A 66 8.92 25.64 -12.01
C VAL A 66 8.93 26.77 -10.99
N SER A 67 9.99 26.86 -10.19
CA SER A 67 10.24 27.97 -9.30
C SER A 67 11.46 28.75 -9.77
N ASP A 68 11.26 30.04 -10.05
CA ASP A 68 12.33 31.03 -10.17
C ASP A 68 12.35 31.91 -8.91
N THR A 69 13.37 32.75 -8.74
CA THR A 69 13.54 33.62 -7.57
C THR A 69 12.39 34.62 -7.37
N GLU A 70 11.75 35.07 -8.45
CA GLU A 70 10.68 36.06 -8.41
C GLU A 70 9.29 35.49 -8.73
N TRP A 71 9.23 34.50 -9.62
CA TRP A 71 7.97 33.95 -10.14
C TRP A 71 7.95 32.43 -10.04
N VAL A 72 6.82 31.92 -9.57
CA VAL A 72 6.54 30.49 -9.51
C VAL A 72 5.47 30.18 -10.54
N THR A 73 5.80 29.28 -11.45
CA THR A 73 4.86 28.73 -12.42
C THR A 73 4.03 27.67 -11.73
N VAL A 74 2.72 27.85 -11.66
CA VAL A 74 1.80 26.93 -10.96
C VAL A 74 0.72 26.40 -11.90
N LYS A 75 0.20 25.22 -11.56
CA LYS A 75 -0.98 24.64 -12.20
C LYS A 75 -2.14 24.65 -11.22
N VAL A 76 -3.23 25.30 -11.60
CA VAL A 76 -4.47 25.35 -10.81
C VAL A 76 -5.59 24.76 -11.66
N GLY A 77 -6.03 23.55 -11.31
CA GLY A 77 -6.93 22.74 -12.14
C GLY A 77 -6.32 22.42 -13.51
N THR A 78 -7.01 22.80 -14.59
CA THR A 78 -6.54 22.63 -15.98
C THR A 78 -5.71 23.80 -16.50
N LYS A 79 -5.64 24.92 -15.74
CA LYS A 79 -4.98 26.16 -16.19
C LYS A 79 -3.56 26.27 -15.61
N LYS A 80 -2.64 26.76 -16.44
CA LYS A 80 -1.25 27.09 -16.06
C LYS A 80 -1.13 28.61 -15.90
N GLY A 81 -0.40 29.07 -14.90
CA GLY A 81 -0.11 30.50 -14.73
C GLY A 81 1.06 30.75 -13.79
N TYR A 82 1.26 32.03 -13.46
CA TYR A 82 2.42 32.54 -12.73
C TYR A 82 1.95 33.29 -11.48
N VAL A 83 2.62 33.06 -10.36
CA VAL A 83 2.40 33.75 -9.10
C VAL A 83 3.74 34.24 -8.55
N ALA A 84 3.78 35.39 -7.88
CA ALA A 84 5.03 35.88 -7.32
C ALA A 84 5.45 35.04 -6.10
N ALA A 85 6.73 34.65 -6.06
CA ALA A 85 7.29 33.78 -5.03
C ALA A 85 7.16 34.37 -3.62
N SER A 86 7.18 35.70 -3.48
CA SER A 86 7.08 36.42 -2.21
C SER A 86 5.75 36.22 -1.46
N TYR A 87 4.70 35.78 -2.15
CA TYR A 87 3.39 35.50 -1.55
C TYR A 87 3.19 34.03 -1.18
N LEU A 88 4.23 33.22 -1.32
CA LEU A 88 4.20 31.79 -1.13
C LEU A 88 5.14 31.37 0.00
N ASN A 89 4.69 30.43 0.82
CA ASN A 89 5.55 29.69 1.73
C ASN A 89 5.81 28.31 1.15
N ARG A 90 7.08 27.95 0.96
CA ARG A 90 7.47 26.61 0.52
C ARG A 90 7.09 25.60 1.61
N ILE A 91 6.37 24.56 1.22
CA ILE A 91 6.10 23.41 2.08
C ILE A 91 7.32 22.50 1.94
N GLU A 92 8.04 22.31 3.03
CA GLU A 92 9.13 21.34 3.06
C GLU A 92 8.56 19.94 2.83
N PRO A 93 9.31 19.06 2.13
CA PRO A 93 8.87 17.68 1.95
C PRO A 93 8.68 17.02 3.32
N THR A 94 7.63 16.21 3.44
CA THR A 94 7.34 15.45 4.66
C THR A 94 8.58 14.64 5.03
N PRO A 95 9.13 14.80 6.25
CA PRO A 95 10.32 14.08 6.65
C PRO A 95 10.04 12.58 6.65
N THR A 96 11.01 11.78 6.21
CA THR A 96 10.88 10.32 6.25
C THR A 96 10.84 9.86 7.70
N PRO A 97 9.81 9.11 8.13
CA PRO A 97 9.73 8.56 9.48
C PRO A 97 10.97 7.71 9.83
N ASN A 98 11.39 7.74 11.10
CA ASN A 98 12.59 7.03 11.58
C ASN A 98 12.62 5.53 11.22
N LEU A 99 11.46 4.88 11.26
CA LEU A 99 11.35 3.47 10.87
C LEU A 99 11.67 3.29 9.38
N LEU A 100 11.12 4.14 8.51
CA LEU A 100 11.31 4.04 7.07
C LEU A 100 12.75 4.39 6.67
N SER A 101 13.37 5.39 7.31
CA SER A 101 14.77 5.72 7.05
C SER A 101 15.72 4.58 7.49
N TRP A 102 15.42 3.90 8.60
CA TRP A 102 16.13 2.69 9.00
C TRP A 102 15.92 1.54 8.00
N VAL A 103 14.69 1.35 7.52
CA VAL A 103 14.38 0.35 6.49
C VAL A 103 15.15 0.63 5.20
N GLU A 104 15.20 1.88 4.72
CA GLU A 104 15.98 2.26 3.53
C GLU A 104 17.45 1.92 3.66
N LYS A 105 18.05 2.24 4.80
CA LYS A 105 19.46 1.95 5.07
C LYS A 105 19.73 0.44 5.07
N THR A 106 18.83 -0.34 5.66
CA THR A 106 18.98 -1.79 5.81
C THR A 106 18.58 -2.58 4.57
N ALA A 107 17.73 -2.03 3.71
CA ALA A 107 17.31 -2.64 2.45
C ALA A 107 18.36 -2.51 1.34
N SER A 108 19.56 -1.98 1.62
CA SER A 108 20.64 -1.95 0.64
C SER A 108 21.20 -3.35 0.40
N TRP A 109 20.97 -3.91 -0.80
CA TRP A 109 21.43 -5.27 -1.17
C TRP A 109 22.96 -5.47 -1.13
N GLU A 110 23.72 -4.38 -1.24
CA GLU A 110 25.18 -4.34 -1.09
C GLU A 110 25.63 -4.52 0.37
N SER A 111 24.74 -4.28 1.34
CA SER A 111 25.03 -4.46 2.74
C SER A 111 24.84 -5.93 3.16
N TRP A 112 25.81 -6.49 3.87
CA TRP A 112 25.67 -7.81 4.49
C TRP A 112 24.50 -7.88 5.49
N VAL A 113 24.13 -6.74 6.10
CA VAL A 113 22.98 -6.63 7.03
C VAL A 113 21.67 -6.95 6.32
N PHE A 114 21.53 -6.62 5.03
CA PHE A 114 20.37 -6.99 4.25
C PHE A 114 20.20 -8.51 4.22
N TRP A 115 21.26 -9.25 3.90
CA TRP A 115 21.22 -10.71 3.81
C TRP A 115 20.94 -11.39 5.15
N LEU A 116 21.44 -10.83 6.26
CA LEU A 116 21.11 -11.29 7.60
C LEU A 116 19.62 -11.19 7.95
N ILE A 117 18.89 -10.25 7.35
CA ILE A 117 17.45 -10.08 7.60
C ILE A 117 16.65 -10.85 6.54
N ALA A 118 17.03 -10.73 5.27
CA ALA A 118 16.34 -11.31 4.13
C ALA A 118 16.32 -12.85 4.18
N ILE A 119 17.46 -13.50 4.44
CA ILE A 119 17.56 -14.96 4.44
C ILE A 119 16.67 -15.56 5.54
N PRO A 120 16.78 -15.15 6.82
CA PRO A 120 15.89 -15.65 7.86
C PRO A 120 14.42 -15.31 7.58
N ALA A 121 14.10 -14.14 7.03
CA ALA A 121 12.72 -13.80 6.68
C ALA A 121 12.15 -14.76 5.62
N ILE A 122 12.91 -15.08 4.57
CA ILE A 122 12.49 -16.05 3.55
C ILE A 122 12.37 -17.46 4.14
N VAL A 123 13.31 -17.88 4.99
CA VAL A 123 13.25 -19.17 5.68
C VAL A 123 12.00 -19.26 6.55
N ILE A 124 11.76 -18.26 7.39
CA ILE A 124 10.55 -18.16 8.23
C ILE A 124 9.30 -18.23 7.35
N TRP A 125 9.26 -17.51 6.22
CA TRP A 125 8.15 -17.57 5.27
C TRP A 125 7.88 -18.98 4.76
N ILE A 126 8.92 -19.71 4.32
CA ILE A 126 8.76 -21.06 3.77
C ILE A 126 8.22 -22.04 4.81
N PHE A 127 8.71 -21.98 6.06
CA PHE A 127 8.38 -22.98 7.08
C PHE A 127 7.09 -22.68 7.85
N SER A 128 6.83 -21.41 8.16
CA SER A 128 5.69 -20.97 8.97
C SER A 128 4.34 -21.32 8.35
N GLY A 129 4.17 -21.27 7.02
CA GLY A 129 2.89 -21.56 6.37
C GLY A 129 2.35 -22.95 6.73
N LYS A 130 3.24 -23.96 6.74
CA LYS A 130 2.87 -25.32 7.17
C LYS A 130 2.61 -25.38 8.68
N LEU A 131 3.44 -24.74 9.49
CA LEU A 131 3.32 -24.73 10.95
C LEU A 131 1.99 -24.10 11.41
N ILE A 132 1.59 -22.98 10.82
CA ILE A 132 0.33 -22.29 11.12
C ILE A 132 -0.85 -23.20 10.78
N VAL A 133 -0.86 -23.81 9.59
CA VAL A 133 -1.93 -24.74 9.21
C VAL A 133 -1.99 -25.94 10.16
N GLN A 134 -0.86 -26.52 10.55
CA GLN A 134 -0.81 -27.62 11.52
C GLN A 134 -1.34 -27.19 12.89
N TYR A 135 -0.91 -26.04 13.38
CA TYR A 135 -1.36 -25.46 14.64
C TYR A 135 -2.88 -25.27 14.67
N LYS A 136 -3.44 -24.65 13.62
CA LYS A 136 -4.89 -24.43 13.50
C LYS A 136 -5.67 -25.75 13.49
N ASN A 137 -5.17 -26.78 12.80
CA ASN A 137 -5.83 -28.09 12.77
C ASN A 137 -5.78 -28.79 14.15
N ARG A 138 -4.66 -28.67 14.89
CA ARG A 138 -4.57 -29.23 16.25
C ARG A 138 -5.56 -28.55 17.21
N LEU A 139 -5.69 -27.23 17.13
CA LEU A 139 -6.66 -26.49 17.91
C LEU A 139 -8.10 -26.89 17.56
N ALA A 140 -8.38 -26.99 16.27
CA ALA A 140 -9.69 -27.42 15.76
C ALA A 140 -10.08 -28.82 16.24
N GLN A 141 -9.13 -29.75 16.27
CA GLN A 141 -9.34 -31.09 16.80
C GLN A 141 -9.55 -31.09 18.32
N LYS A 142 -8.84 -30.23 19.06
CA LYS A 142 -8.93 -30.16 20.53
C LYS A 142 -10.24 -29.54 21.02
N HIS A 143 -10.78 -28.58 20.28
CA HIS A 143 -11.95 -27.80 20.68
C HIS A 143 -13.17 -27.99 19.76
N ASP A 144 -13.17 -29.05 18.96
CA ASP A 144 -14.24 -29.51 18.07
C ASP A 144 -14.89 -28.40 17.22
N PHE A 145 -14.06 -27.71 16.43
CA PHE A 145 -14.54 -26.67 15.52
C PHE A 145 -13.96 -26.81 14.12
N GLN A 146 -14.58 -26.17 13.13
CA GLN A 146 -14.08 -26.22 11.75
C GLN A 146 -13.16 -25.05 11.42
N VAL A 147 -12.05 -25.33 10.71
CA VAL A 147 -11.13 -24.29 10.22
C VAL A 147 -11.57 -23.79 8.85
N LYS A 148 -11.52 -22.47 8.64
CA LYS A 148 -11.66 -21.89 7.30
C LYS A 148 -10.52 -22.36 6.40
N GLY A 149 -10.86 -23.02 5.29
CA GLY A 149 -9.86 -23.60 4.39
C GLY A 149 -8.99 -22.58 3.67
N LEU A 150 -9.58 -21.49 3.14
CA LEU A 150 -8.84 -20.45 2.43
C LEU A 150 -8.94 -19.12 3.18
N VAL A 151 -7.78 -18.60 3.56
CA VAL A 151 -7.61 -17.29 4.19
C VAL A 151 -7.11 -16.35 3.11
N LEU A 152 -7.76 -15.20 2.98
CA LEU A 152 -7.51 -14.21 1.93
C LEU A 152 -6.42 -13.20 2.32
N MET A 153 -6.30 -12.86 3.62
CA MET A 153 -5.38 -11.86 4.14
C MET A 153 -3.94 -12.01 3.63
N PRO A 154 -3.30 -13.20 3.65
CA PRO A 154 -1.90 -13.31 3.19
C PRO A 154 -1.68 -12.85 1.74
N VAL A 155 -2.66 -13.11 0.87
CA VAL A 155 -2.60 -12.74 -0.55
C VAL A 155 -2.81 -11.24 -0.72
N VAL A 156 -3.81 -10.67 -0.04
CA VAL A 156 -4.11 -9.24 -0.14
C VAL A 156 -2.97 -8.40 0.46
N PHE A 157 -2.41 -8.82 1.59
CA PHE A 157 -1.27 -8.16 2.22
C PHE A 157 -0.02 -8.25 1.33
N PHE A 158 0.26 -9.40 0.72
CA PHE A 158 1.35 -9.55 -0.24
C PHE A 158 1.22 -8.56 -1.42
N ILE A 159 0.06 -8.51 -2.07
CA ILE A 159 -0.18 -7.61 -3.22
C ILE A 159 -0.04 -6.14 -2.78
N ASN A 160 -0.67 -5.76 -1.66
CA ASN A 160 -0.59 -4.39 -1.16
C ASN A 160 0.85 -3.98 -0.78
N ALA A 161 1.64 -4.89 -0.21
CA ALA A 161 3.04 -4.60 0.10
C ALA A 161 3.89 -4.35 -1.15
N LEU A 162 3.68 -5.16 -2.19
CA LEU A 162 4.37 -5.01 -3.47
C LEU A 162 4.00 -3.67 -4.11
N LEU A 163 2.70 -3.34 -4.16
CA LEU A 163 2.22 -2.08 -4.72
C LEU A 163 2.67 -0.87 -3.91
N LEU A 164 2.66 -0.96 -2.58
CA LEU A 164 3.16 0.12 -1.72
C LEU A 164 4.67 0.32 -1.89
N ALA A 165 5.45 -0.75 -2.05
CA ALA A 165 6.87 -0.65 -2.35
C ALA A 165 7.13 0.02 -3.71
N ILE A 166 6.36 -0.33 -4.75
CA ILE A 166 6.44 0.35 -6.06
C ILE A 166 6.11 1.84 -5.91
N LEU A 167 5.04 2.19 -5.17
CA LEU A 167 4.69 3.58 -4.91
C LEU A 167 5.83 4.31 -4.18
N TYR A 168 6.43 3.65 -3.20
CA TYR A 168 7.52 4.21 -2.40
C TYR A 168 8.76 4.49 -3.26
N ILE A 169 9.16 3.55 -4.10
CA ILE A 169 10.36 3.68 -4.94
C ILE A 169 10.20 4.81 -5.98
N ASN A 170 9.02 4.94 -6.57
CA ASN A 170 8.80 5.88 -7.68
C ASN A 170 8.29 7.26 -7.22
N TRP A 171 7.51 7.32 -6.13
CA TRP A 171 6.80 8.53 -5.70
C TRP A 171 6.81 8.71 -4.17
N LYS A 172 7.96 8.46 -3.52
CA LYS A 172 8.17 8.57 -2.06
C LYS A 172 7.53 9.80 -1.42
N ASP A 173 7.82 10.99 -1.94
CA ASP A 173 7.39 12.25 -1.31
C ASP A 173 5.85 12.40 -1.32
N LEU A 174 5.21 12.03 -2.43
CA LEU A 174 3.75 12.03 -2.55
C LEU A 174 3.12 10.98 -1.64
N LEU A 175 3.73 9.79 -1.55
CA LEU A 175 3.26 8.72 -0.69
C LEU A 175 3.33 9.11 0.79
N LEU A 176 4.47 9.66 1.25
CA LEU A 176 4.64 10.09 2.64
C LEU A 176 3.65 11.19 2.99
N ASN A 177 3.49 12.17 2.09
CA ASN A 177 2.51 13.21 2.26
C ASN A 177 1.07 12.66 2.32
N SER A 178 0.74 11.70 1.47
CA SER A 178 -0.57 11.04 1.45
C SER A 178 -0.85 10.32 2.76
N ILE A 179 0.13 9.58 3.30
CA ILE A 179 0.01 8.87 4.58
C ILE A 179 -0.17 9.85 5.75
N GLU A 180 0.56 10.97 5.74
CA GLU A 180 0.47 11.99 6.79
C GLU A 180 -0.92 12.65 6.83
N HIS A 181 -1.49 12.99 5.67
CA HIS A 181 -2.79 13.65 5.58
C HIS A 181 -3.96 12.66 5.69
N GLY A 182 -3.83 11.46 5.13
CA GLY A 182 -4.87 10.44 5.00
C GLY A 182 -5.36 9.83 6.33
N ILE A 183 -4.61 9.95 7.42
CA ILE A 183 -5.11 9.56 8.75
C ILE A 183 -6.06 10.63 9.34
N ARG A 184 -6.01 11.88 8.84
CA ARG A 184 -6.71 13.04 9.44
C ARG A 184 -7.78 13.69 8.57
N ALA A 185 -7.73 13.60 7.23
CA ALA A 185 -8.77 14.15 6.34
C ALA A 185 -8.65 13.64 4.89
N ILE A 186 -9.77 13.64 4.15
CA ILE A 186 -9.75 13.53 2.68
C ILE A 186 -9.25 14.87 2.12
N PRO A 187 -8.20 14.92 1.29
CA PRO A 187 -7.70 16.17 0.72
C PRO A 187 -8.79 16.88 -0.10
N ASN A 188 -8.82 18.22 -0.08
CA ASN A 188 -9.78 18.99 -0.89
C ASN A 188 -9.58 18.79 -2.40
N ASN A 189 -8.38 18.37 -2.82
CA ASN A 189 -8.04 17.98 -4.20
C ASN A 189 -7.12 16.74 -4.15
N PRO A 190 -7.67 15.52 -4.04
CA PRO A 190 -6.87 14.31 -3.90
C PRO A 190 -6.16 13.96 -5.20
N ASP A 191 -4.85 13.74 -5.12
CA ASP A 191 -4.04 13.25 -6.23
C ASP A 191 -4.29 11.76 -6.46
N ILE A 192 -3.88 11.22 -7.62
CA ILE A 192 -4.09 9.79 -7.93
C ILE A 192 -3.43 8.88 -6.89
N ILE A 193 -2.31 9.30 -6.30
CA ILE A 193 -1.63 8.53 -5.24
C ILE A 193 -2.48 8.47 -3.98
N ASP A 194 -3.20 9.54 -3.62
CA ASP A 194 -4.09 9.54 -2.45
C ASP A 194 -5.17 8.48 -2.61
N TRP A 195 -5.82 8.45 -3.78
CA TRP A 195 -6.82 7.42 -4.07
C TRP A 195 -6.24 6.01 -4.01
N VAL A 196 -5.05 5.80 -4.57
CA VAL A 196 -4.40 4.48 -4.54
C VAL A 196 -4.13 4.03 -3.10
N VAL A 197 -3.58 4.91 -2.25
CA VAL A 197 -3.31 4.60 -0.82
C VAL A 197 -4.61 4.29 -0.09
N TRP A 198 -5.67 5.06 -0.30
CA TRP A 198 -6.99 4.80 0.30
C TRP A 198 -7.58 3.48 -0.17
N CYS A 199 -7.51 3.17 -1.46
CA CYS A 199 -7.99 1.90 -1.98
C CYS A 199 -7.17 0.72 -1.45
N GLN A 200 -5.86 0.87 -1.28
CA GLN A 200 -5.00 -0.13 -0.64
C GLN A 200 -5.43 -0.38 0.81
N ALA A 201 -5.58 0.68 1.60
CA ALA A 201 -6.04 0.59 2.99
C ALA A 201 -7.43 -0.06 3.10
N LEU A 202 -8.37 0.32 2.22
CA LEU A 202 -9.69 -0.28 2.16
C LEU A 202 -9.61 -1.76 1.79
N SER A 203 -8.75 -2.15 0.86
CA SER A 203 -8.59 -3.55 0.47
C SER A 203 -8.05 -4.42 1.61
N LEU A 204 -7.11 -3.89 2.41
CA LEU A 204 -6.62 -4.54 3.61
C LEU A 204 -7.75 -4.71 4.64
N LEU A 205 -8.50 -3.64 4.92
CA LEU A 205 -9.65 -3.66 5.83
C LEU A 205 -10.70 -4.71 5.41
N VAL A 206 -11.10 -4.70 4.14
CA VAL A 206 -12.07 -5.65 3.58
C VAL A 206 -11.57 -7.08 3.71
N SER A 207 -10.29 -7.34 3.45
CA SER A 207 -9.72 -8.67 3.61
C SER A 207 -9.79 -9.15 5.07
N ILE A 208 -9.52 -8.26 6.02
CA ILE A 208 -9.59 -8.56 7.46
C ILE A 208 -11.02 -8.93 7.85
N LEU A 209 -11.99 -8.12 7.44
CA LEU A 209 -13.40 -8.35 7.77
C LEU A 209 -13.96 -9.63 7.14
N VAL A 210 -13.61 -9.93 5.88
CA VAL A 210 -14.05 -11.15 5.19
C VAL A 210 -13.47 -12.40 5.85
N ASP A 211 -12.21 -12.35 6.29
CA ASP A 211 -11.58 -13.46 7.00
C ASP A 211 -12.08 -13.62 8.43
N LEU A 212 -12.30 -12.52 9.15
CA LEU A 212 -12.91 -12.55 10.47
C LEU A 212 -14.31 -13.17 10.41
N LEU A 213 -15.20 -12.64 9.57
CA LEU A 213 -16.57 -13.13 9.44
C LEU A 213 -16.59 -14.60 9.02
N GLY A 214 -15.80 -14.96 8.00
CA GLY A 214 -15.74 -16.32 7.48
C GLY A 214 -15.19 -17.34 8.48
N THR A 215 -14.32 -16.91 9.40
CA THR A 215 -13.74 -17.78 10.43
C THR A 215 -14.67 -17.86 11.64
N VAL A 216 -15.28 -16.75 12.08
CA VAL A 216 -16.29 -16.74 13.15
C VAL A 216 -17.48 -17.63 12.83
N ILE A 217 -17.98 -17.61 11.58
CA ILE A 217 -19.10 -18.48 11.15
C ILE A 217 -18.74 -19.97 11.25
N LYS A 218 -17.47 -20.34 11.08
CA LYS A 218 -17.03 -21.74 11.08
C LYS A 218 -16.54 -22.25 12.42
N SER A 219 -15.92 -21.37 13.20
CA SER A 219 -15.14 -21.72 14.39
C SER A 219 -15.79 -21.21 15.68
N GLY A 220 -16.89 -20.45 15.58
CA GLY A 220 -17.46 -19.70 16.70
C GLY A 220 -16.71 -18.40 16.97
N ILE A 221 -17.26 -17.55 17.85
CA ILE A 221 -16.74 -16.19 18.10
C ILE A 221 -15.33 -16.23 18.68
N LEU A 222 -15.12 -16.95 19.78
CA LEU A 222 -13.84 -16.97 20.50
C LEU A 222 -12.70 -17.47 19.60
N TRP A 223 -12.84 -18.69 19.07
CA TRP A 223 -11.82 -19.29 18.21
C TRP A 223 -11.72 -18.59 16.86
N GLY A 224 -12.83 -18.06 16.34
CA GLY A 224 -12.83 -17.25 15.13
C GLY A 224 -11.93 -16.03 15.25
N VAL A 225 -12.03 -15.28 16.35
CA VAL A 225 -11.17 -14.11 16.62
C VAL A 225 -9.71 -14.53 16.80
N VAL A 226 -9.44 -15.56 17.60
CA VAL A 226 -8.06 -16.05 17.85
C VAL A 226 -7.37 -16.48 16.56
N LEU A 227 -8.04 -17.28 15.72
CA LEU A 227 -7.48 -17.76 14.46
C LEU A 227 -7.25 -16.60 13.48
N THR A 228 -8.17 -15.64 13.42
CA THR A 228 -8.05 -14.45 12.58
C THR A 228 -6.88 -13.58 13.02
N PHE A 229 -6.64 -13.46 14.33
CA PHE A 229 -5.49 -12.74 14.86
C PHE A 229 -4.17 -13.40 14.48
N VAL A 230 -4.08 -14.74 14.56
CA VAL A 230 -2.90 -15.48 14.08
C VAL A 230 -2.68 -15.26 12.58
N ASP A 231 -3.75 -15.33 11.77
CA ASP A 231 -3.67 -15.08 10.33
C ASP A 231 -3.26 -13.62 10.01
N LEU A 232 -3.71 -12.65 10.82
CA LEU A 232 -3.32 -11.24 10.70
C LEU A 232 -1.84 -11.01 11.01
N LEU A 233 -1.33 -11.57 12.12
CA LEU A 233 0.09 -11.49 12.46
C LEU A 233 0.96 -12.06 11.33
N TRP A 234 0.55 -13.20 10.79
CA TRP A 234 1.23 -13.80 9.66
C TRP A 234 1.19 -12.93 8.40
N SER A 235 0.05 -12.29 8.13
CA SER A 235 -0.12 -11.41 6.98
C SER A 235 0.67 -10.10 7.11
N VAL A 236 0.78 -9.56 8.32
CA VAL A 236 1.65 -8.40 8.62
C VAL A 236 3.12 -8.74 8.39
N PHE A 237 3.57 -9.94 8.80
CA PHE A 237 4.92 -10.42 8.50
C PHE A 237 5.16 -10.50 6.98
N ILE A 238 4.24 -11.12 6.23
CA ILE A 238 4.31 -11.20 4.77
C ILE A 238 4.42 -9.81 4.17
N PHE A 239 3.60 -8.86 4.63
CA PHE A 239 3.64 -7.48 4.14
C PHE A 239 5.02 -6.84 4.35
N ALA A 240 5.54 -6.91 5.58
CA ALA A 240 6.84 -6.33 5.92
C ALA A 240 7.99 -6.96 5.11
N ALA A 241 8.02 -8.30 5.02
CA ALA A 241 9.04 -9.02 4.26
C ALA A 241 8.98 -8.69 2.75
N THR A 242 7.77 -8.65 2.18
CA THR A 242 7.55 -8.30 0.78
C THR A 242 7.99 -6.87 0.48
N PHE A 243 7.59 -5.91 1.32
CA PHE A 243 7.96 -4.51 1.18
C PHE A 243 9.48 -4.34 1.25
N PHE A 244 10.13 -4.96 2.26
CA PHE A 244 11.58 -4.91 2.45
C PHE A 244 12.35 -5.50 1.25
N LEU A 245 11.96 -6.68 0.78
CA LEU A 245 12.62 -7.34 -0.35
C LEU A 245 12.42 -6.55 -1.66
N THR A 246 11.22 -6.01 -1.86
CA THR A 246 10.90 -5.20 -3.05
C THR A 246 11.67 -3.88 -3.05
N LEU A 247 11.81 -3.23 -1.90
CA LEU A 247 12.61 -2.02 -1.76
C LEU A 247 14.09 -2.25 -2.13
N SER A 248 14.61 -3.43 -1.81
CA SER A 248 16.02 -3.77 -2.00
C SER A 248 16.38 -4.14 -3.44
N LEU A 249 15.60 -5.04 -4.06
CA LEU A 249 15.95 -5.68 -5.34
C LEU A 249 15.09 -5.20 -6.50
N TYR A 250 14.14 -4.30 -6.23
CA TYR A 250 13.22 -3.69 -7.18
C TYR A 250 12.62 -4.71 -8.19
N TYR A 251 12.98 -4.62 -9.47
CA TYR A 251 12.45 -5.51 -10.51
C TYR A 251 12.73 -7.00 -10.27
N TYR A 252 13.93 -7.34 -9.77
CA TYR A 252 14.29 -8.75 -9.52
C TYR A 252 13.47 -9.34 -8.37
N ALA A 253 13.20 -8.54 -7.32
CA ALA A 253 12.32 -8.95 -6.24
C ALA A 253 10.90 -9.18 -6.72
N ILE A 254 10.35 -8.30 -7.56
CA ILE A 254 8.96 -8.43 -8.02
C ILE A 254 8.77 -9.76 -8.76
N VAL A 255 9.64 -10.09 -9.73
CA VAL A 255 9.53 -11.35 -10.49
C VAL A 255 9.73 -12.56 -9.57
N PHE A 256 10.77 -12.54 -8.73
CA PHE A 256 11.04 -13.62 -7.79
C PHE A 256 9.87 -13.85 -6.82
N LEU A 257 9.33 -12.79 -6.23
CA LEU A 257 8.24 -12.85 -5.25
C LEU A 257 6.94 -13.32 -5.87
N LEU A 258 6.63 -12.91 -7.11
CA LEU A 258 5.43 -13.40 -7.82
C LEU A 258 5.52 -14.91 -8.08
N ILE A 259 6.68 -15.40 -8.54
CA ILE A 259 6.90 -16.84 -8.75
C ILE A 259 6.84 -17.58 -7.41
N PHE A 260 7.60 -17.11 -6.42
CA PHE A 260 7.69 -17.71 -5.09
C PHE A 260 6.33 -17.80 -4.41
N PHE A 261 5.59 -16.69 -4.35
CA PHE A 261 4.26 -16.64 -3.75
C PHE A 261 3.25 -17.45 -4.55
N GLY A 262 3.33 -17.45 -5.88
CA GLY A 262 2.50 -18.27 -6.76
C GLY A 262 2.65 -19.76 -6.46
N ILE A 263 3.88 -20.26 -6.32
CA ILE A 263 4.17 -21.66 -5.96
C ILE A 263 3.56 -22.00 -4.59
N GLN A 264 3.76 -21.13 -3.59
CA GLN A 264 3.21 -21.33 -2.24
C GLN A 264 1.69 -21.35 -2.24
N TYR A 265 1.06 -20.43 -2.96
CA TYR A 265 -0.39 -20.34 -3.08
C TYR A 265 -0.98 -21.59 -3.74
N VAL A 266 -0.42 -22.03 -4.87
CA VAL A 266 -0.86 -23.26 -5.55
C VAL A 266 -0.71 -24.48 -4.65
N SER A 267 0.43 -24.59 -3.95
CA SER A 267 0.67 -25.67 -2.97
C SER A 267 -0.38 -25.69 -1.85
N MET A 268 -0.72 -24.51 -1.31
CA MET A 268 -1.75 -24.37 -0.27
C MET A 268 -3.14 -24.77 -0.78
N VAL A 269 -3.56 -24.25 -1.94
CA VAL A 269 -4.85 -24.59 -2.56
C VAL A 269 -4.94 -26.08 -2.85
N TYR A 270 -3.86 -26.66 -3.36
CA TYR A 270 -3.78 -28.08 -3.66
C TYR A 270 -3.94 -28.95 -2.40
N GLN A 271 -3.24 -28.63 -1.32
CA GLN A 271 -3.38 -29.35 -0.04
C GLN A 271 -4.80 -29.26 0.53
N ASN A 272 -5.42 -28.08 0.44
CA ASN A 272 -6.81 -27.88 0.88
C ASN A 272 -7.80 -28.70 0.06
N SER A 273 -7.58 -28.83 -1.26
CA SER A 273 -8.45 -29.64 -2.13
C SER A 273 -8.40 -31.13 -1.78
N ARG A 274 -7.20 -31.68 -1.48
CA ARG A 274 -7.05 -33.08 -1.08
C ARG A 274 -7.81 -33.42 0.20
N LYS A 275 -7.79 -32.52 1.21
CA LYS A 275 -8.54 -32.73 2.46
C LYS A 275 -10.04 -32.85 2.23
N ILE A 276 -10.62 -32.07 1.32
CA ILE A 276 -12.05 -32.14 1.01
C ILE A 276 -12.39 -33.49 0.33
N SER A 277 -11.49 -34.00 -0.53
CA SER A 277 -11.67 -35.31 -1.18
C SER A 277 -11.58 -36.51 -0.23
N SER A 278 -10.81 -36.42 0.85
CA SER A 278 -10.70 -37.51 1.83
C SER A 278 -11.92 -37.64 2.74
N TYR A 279 -12.68 -36.56 2.96
CA TYR A 279 -13.94 -36.60 3.73
C TYR A 279 -15.16 -37.08 2.91
N SER A 280 -15.04 -37.09 1.57
CA SER A 280 -16.14 -37.44 0.66
C SER A 280 -16.08 -38.89 0.15
N ARG A 281 -15.09 -39.68 0.57
CA ARG A 281 -15.13 -41.14 0.36
C ARG A 281 -16.04 -41.77 1.42
N PRO A 282 -17.17 -42.39 1.04
CA PRO A 282 -17.91 -43.23 1.98
C PRO A 282 -17.02 -44.40 2.41
N ARG A 283 -17.11 -44.75 3.70
CA ARG A 283 -16.48 -45.98 4.24
C ARG A 283 -17.20 -47.21 3.71
#